data_AF-A0ABD2XJV1-F1
#
_entry.id   AF-A0ABD2XJV1-F1
#
_cell.length_a   1.000
_cell.length_b   1.000
_cell.length_c   1.000
_cell.angle_alpha   90.00
_cell.angle_beta   90.00
_cell.angle_gamma   90.00
#
_symmetry.space_group_name_H-M   'P 1'
#
loop_
_entity.id
_entity.type
_entity.pdbx_description
1 polymer ?
#
loop_
_entity_poly.entity_id
_entity_poly.type
_entity_poly.pdbx_seq_one_letter_code
_entity_poly.pdbx_strand_id
1 'polypeptide(L)'
;MRRSLVLLSILLSVGSIRHNVRLQPERRNRMLTMHRRLGNLNEIGQRVCFDHLGCFSDRQPLALKRPPQHPSVIKTEFYLYTRANRNEPDQLEYGDKLQSMKQTRFNASKPLKVVIHGYKGSGKNAGVDAFLDLEDANVIVVNWARGAGSSYGLAVSNTELVGRQLGLILSDAVDMGVPPARMHLVGFSLGAHVAGCASEVLKKRGHLPGRITGLDPASPFFRHHLFRDKSRKLDASDARLVDVVHTDGSSDFSDGFGLLKPIGHIDFFPNGGRQQPGCKDIKHSVVVSHLNEDSLDINIACSHVRSWFLFEESLVSQKRSNNEGCKFHSWPCKRRYGSFQAGSCFPPEDSIAAPELGYAADRGPQGLYYLATRSEPPYCGLPLRASVKIADSEPPRPRGVVTLALVNNATRTVFKIICDQSTLPPLSSLNNRNVAQPTFYDIKAANYEGFSTLLDRLEATVKFDVTVVAEDEAAAGAALPPVDEAIYVDRIAVEDRRGNSWRFCGENLAIGKKEQTLTLTNSAC
;
A
#
# COMPACT_ATOMS: atom_id res chain seq x y z
N MET A 1 -39.29 0.73 32.76
CA MET A 1 -37.97 0.92 32.12
C MET A 1 -37.45 -0.44 31.67
N ARG A 2 -37.61 -0.76 30.38
CA ARG A 2 -37.05 -1.93 29.69
C ARG A 2 -36.78 -1.50 28.25
N ARG A 3 -35.57 -1.73 27.74
CA ARG A 3 -35.18 -1.56 26.33
C ARG A 3 -35.17 -2.95 25.69
N SER A 4 -35.86 -3.10 24.57
CA SER A 4 -35.79 -4.28 23.69
C SER A 4 -35.57 -3.84 22.25
N LEU A 5 -34.75 -4.63 21.54
CA LEU A 5 -34.36 -4.56 20.14
C LEU A 5 -35.54 -4.57 19.15
N VAL A 6 -35.34 -3.96 17.96
CA VAL A 6 -35.88 -4.47 16.69
C VAL A 6 -34.88 -4.17 15.54
N LEU A 7 -34.35 -5.23 14.93
CA LEU A 7 -33.80 -5.26 13.55
C LEU A 7 -34.98 -5.38 12.58
N LEU A 8 -34.94 -4.74 11.41
CA LEU A 8 -35.82 -5.08 10.29
C LEU A 8 -35.10 -5.00 8.95
N SER A 9 -34.89 -6.18 8.37
CA SER A 9 -34.56 -6.44 6.96
C SER A 9 -35.85 -6.70 6.18
N ILE A 10 -36.07 -6.05 5.03
CA ILE A 10 -37.11 -6.43 4.07
C ILE A 10 -36.56 -6.37 2.64
N LEU A 11 -36.46 -7.56 2.04
CA LEU A 11 -36.43 -7.81 0.59
C LEU A 11 -37.82 -7.54 0.00
N LEU A 12 -37.89 -6.89 -1.16
CA LEU A 12 -39.11 -6.87 -1.98
C LEU A 12 -38.82 -7.35 -3.41
N SER A 13 -39.46 -8.48 -3.71
CA SER A 13 -39.67 -9.08 -5.02
C SER A 13 -40.35 -8.12 -6.00
N VAL A 14 -39.84 -8.03 -7.23
CA VAL A 14 -40.51 -7.33 -8.33
C VAL A 14 -41.45 -8.30 -9.06
N GLY A 15 -42.75 -8.15 -8.81
CA GLY A 15 -43.82 -8.66 -9.66
C GLY A 15 -44.26 -7.57 -10.65
N SER A 16 -44.32 -7.93 -11.93
CA SER A 16 -44.65 -7.03 -13.04
C SER A 16 -46.16 -6.89 -13.22
N ILE A 17 -46.71 -5.67 -13.20
CA ILE A 17 -48.04 -5.37 -13.74
C ILE A 17 -48.00 -4.05 -14.52
N ARG A 18 -48.19 -4.15 -15.84
CA ARG A 18 -48.39 -3.03 -16.77
C ARG A 18 -49.82 -2.49 -16.63
N HIS A 19 -49.99 -1.18 -16.49
CA HIS A 19 -51.22 -0.49 -16.93
C HIS A 19 -50.89 0.81 -17.67
N ASN A 20 -51.41 0.89 -18.90
CA ASN A 20 -51.34 2.06 -19.78
C ASN A 20 -52.42 3.06 -19.37
N VAL A 21 -52.05 4.29 -19.05
CA VAL A 21 -52.99 5.42 -18.96
C VAL A 21 -52.47 6.58 -19.83
N ARG A 22 -53.23 6.90 -20.88
CA ARG A 22 -53.08 8.11 -21.72
C ARG A 22 -53.45 9.34 -20.88
N LEU A 23 -52.56 10.33 -20.79
CA LEU A 23 -52.80 11.61 -20.11
C LEU A 23 -53.11 12.73 -21.13
N GLN A 24 -54.09 13.57 -20.77
CA GLN A 24 -54.67 14.69 -21.52
C GLN A 24 -53.72 15.90 -21.75
N PRO A 25 -54.04 16.81 -22.70
CA PRO A 25 -53.10 17.72 -23.37
C PRO A 25 -52.51 18.88 -22.54
N GLU A 26 -52.96 19.12 -21.30
CA GLU A 26 -52.54 20.31 -20.54
C GLU A 26 -51.22 20.16 -19.77
N ARG A 27 -50.65 18.95 -19.69
CA ARG A 27 -49.31 18.74 -19.07
C ARG A 27 -48.13 19.05 -19.98
N ARG A 28 -48.36 19.29 -21.29
CA ARG A 28 -47.28 19.53 -22.27
C ARG A 28 -46.63 20.92 -22.11
N ASN A 29 -47.39 21.93 -21.65
CA ASN A 29 -46.89 23.29 -21.49
C ASN A 29 -46.05 23.54 -20.22
N ARG A 30 -46.18 22.69 -19.18
CA ARG A 30 -45.26 22.72 -18.03
C ARG A 30 -43.94 22.01 -18.32
N MET A 31 -43.92 21.06 -19.26
CA MET A 31 -42.69 20.35 -19.66
C MET A 31 -41.79 21.22 -20.55
N LEU A 32 -42.38 22.05 -21.43
CA LEU A 32 -41.62 22.96 -22.30
C LEU A 32 -41.04 24.19 -21.58
N THR A 33 -41.66 24.64 -20.50
CA THR A 33 -41.07 25.66 -19.61
C THR A 33 -39.97 25.09 -18.70
N MET A 34 -40.02 23.79 -18.39
CA MET A 34 -38.93 23.09 -17.68
C MET A 34 -37.72 22.85 -18.60
N HIS A 35 -37.93 22.59 -19.90
CA HIS A 35 -36.84 22.47 -20.88
C HIS A 35 -36.16 23.81 -21.20
N ARG A 36 -36.81 24.95 -20.97
CA ARG A 36 -36.17 26.28 -21.03
C ARG A 36 -35.44 26.67 -19.74
N ARG A 37 -35.66 25.95 -18.63
CA ARG A 37 -34.88 26.05 -17.38
C ARG A 37 -33.78 24.99 -17.24
N LEU A 38 -33.78 23.95 -18.09
CA LEU A 38 -32.70 22.96 -18.20
C LEU A 38 -31.59 23.37 -19.18
N GLY A 39 -31.72 24.51 -19.86
CA GLY A 39 -30.71 25.05 -20.75
C GLY A 39 -29.78 26.11 -20.14
N ASN A 40 -29.79 26.31 -18.81
CA ASN A 40 -29.01 27.37 -18.17
C ASN A 40 -28.52 27.05 -16.75
N LEU A 41 -28.18 25.79 -16.47
CA LEU A 41 -27.33 25.44 -15.33
C LEU A 41 -25.91 25.20 -15.84
N ASN A 42 -25.27 26.29 -16.28
CA ASN A 42 -23.84 26.44 -16.06
C ASN A 42 -23.66 26.61 -14.54
N GLU A 43 -23.75 25.52 -13.77
CA GLU A 43 -23.20 25.53 -12.41
C GLU A 43 -21.68 25.55 -12.53
N ILE A 44 -21.16 26.76 -12.71
CA ILE A 44 -19.75 27.07 -12.53
C ILE A 44 -19.44 26.75 -11.07
N GLY A 45 -18.80 25.61 -10.80
CA GLY A 45 -18.28 25.29 -9.47
C GLY A 45 -17.47 26.47 -8.93
N GLN A 46 -17.59 26.77 -7.63
CA GLN A 46 -16.91 27.91 -6.98
C GLN A 46 -15.43 27.97 -7.38
N ARG A 47 -15.08 28.96 -8.22
CA ARG A 47 -13.71 29.23 -8.64
C ARG A 47 -13.06 30.11 -7.61
N VAL A 48 -12.04 29.61 -6.92
CA VAL A 48 -11.21 30.40 -6.00
C VAL A 48 -9.84 30.63 -6.63
N CYS A 49 -9.26 31.80 -6.44
CA CYS A 49 -7.94 32.14 -6.97
C CYS A 49 -7.08 32.71 -5.84
N PHE A 50 -5.79 32.34 -5.84
CA PHE A 50 -4.82 32.87 -4.90
C PHE A 50 -3.61 33.37 -5.68
N ASP A 51 -2.98 34.42 -5.15
CA ASP A 51 -1.79 35.02 -5.76
C ASP A 51 -0.69 33.97 -5.97
N HIS A 52 -0.01 34.07 -7.12
CA HIS A 52 1.02 33.13 -7.61
C HIS A 52 0.55 31.69 -7.88
N LEU A 53 -0.54 31.23 -7.27
CA LEU A 53 -1.04 29.86 -7.34
C LEU A 53 -2.14 29.69 -8.39
N GLY A 54 -2.68 30.80 -8.92
CA GLY A 54 -3.73 30.80 -9.92
C GLY A 54 -5.07 30.34 -9.34
N CYS A 55 -5.93 29.80 -10.20
CA CYS A 55 -7.29 29.45 -9.83
C CYS A 55 -7.51 27.94 -9.69
N PHE A 56 -8.46 27.59 -8.82
CA PHE A 56 -8.94 26.25 -8.52
C PHE A 56 -10.43 26.23 -8.83
N SER A 57 -10.85 25.28 -9.67
CA SER A 57 -12.26 25.11 -10.05
C SER A 57 -12.56 23.63 -10.18
N ASP A 58 -13.63 23.15 -9.56
CA ASP A 58 -14.14 21.81 -9.78
C ASP A 58 -15.19 21.83 -10.87
N ARG A 59 -14.86 21.33 -12.06
CA ARG A 59 -15.79 21.21 -13.19
C ARG A 59 -16.64 19.93 -13.16
N GLN A 60 -16.86 19.33 -11.99
CA GLN A 60 -17.54 18.03 -11.90
C GLN A 60 -18.70 18.05 -10.90
N PRO A 61 -19.82 17.36 -11.21
CA PRO A 61 -21.11 17.54 -10.53
C PRO A 61 -21.21 16.86 -9.15
N LEU A 62 -20.11 16.39 -8.56
CA LEU A 62 -20.13 15.70 -7.27
C LEU A 62 -20.00 16.71 -6.13
N ALA A 63 -21.08 16.92 -5.37
CA ALA A 63 -21.21 17.82 -4.23
C ALA A 63 -20.24 17.57 -3.04
N LEU A 64 -19.35 16.57 -3.14
CA LEU A 64 -18.35 16.25 -2.11
C LEU A 64 -17.02 17.00 -2.27
N LYS A 65 -16.75 17.61 -3.42
CA LYS A 65 -15.49 18.34 -3.66
C LYS A 65 -15.62 19.78 -3.16
N ARG A 66 -14.65 20.22 -2.37
CA ARG A 66 -14.59 21.58 -1.81
C ARG A 66 -13.41 22.32 -2.44
N PRO A 67 -13.49 23.66 -2.60
CA PRO A 67 -12.31 24.43 -2.92
C PRO A 67 -11.25 24.29 -1.81
N PRO A 68 -9.95 24.39 -2.15
CA PRO A 68 -8.90 24.42 -1.14
C PRO A 68 -9.06 25.63 -0.22
N GLN A 69 -8.56 25.50 1.01
CA GLN A 69 -8.52 26.60 1.99
C GLN A 69 -7.54 27.69 1.55
N HIS A 70 -7.71 28.90 2.06
CA HIS A 70 -6.79 30.00 1.78
C HIS A 70 -5.35 29.67 2.28
N PRO A 71 -4.28 30.07 1.56
CA PRO A 71 -2.89 29.80 1.96
C PRO A 71 -2.55 30.21 3.41
N SER A 72 -3.11 31.32 3.90
CA SER A 72 -2.92 31.80 5.29
C SER A 72 -3.54 30.89 6.37
N VAL A 73 -4.47 30.01 5.98
CA VAL A 73 -5.07 29.00 6.87
C VAL A 73 -4.21 27.75 6.88
N ILE A 74 -3.86 27.26 5.69
CA ILE A 74 -3.00 26.07 5.49
C ILE A 74 -1.62 26.28 6.12
N LYS A 75 -1.06 27.48 6.00
CA LYS A 75 0.26 27.89 6.49
C LYS A 75 1.33 26.82 6.20
N THR A 76 1.49 26.51 4.91
CA THR A 76 2.56 25.61 4.46
C THR A 76 3.92 26.25 4.77
N GLU A 77 4.79 25.48 5.39
CA GLU A 77 6.16 25.86 5.72
C GLU A 77 7.12 24.95 4.93
N PHE A 78 8.20 25.52 4.41
CA PHE A 78 9.22 24.82 3.64
C PHE A 78 10.54 24.92 4.38
N TYR A 79 10.97 23.82 4.98
CA TYR A 79 12.18 23.75 5.80
C TYR A 79 13.33 23.15 5.01
N LEU A 80 14.39 23.92 4.79
CA LEU A 80 15.61 23.47 4.14
C LEU A 80 16.63 22.99 5.16
N TYR A 81 17.01 21.73 5.03
CA TYR A 81 18.08 21.09 5.75
C TYR A 81 19.23 20.76 4.79
N THR A 82 20.43 20.85 5.32
CA THR A 82 21.71 20.47 4.71
C THR A 82 22.58 19.87 5.82
N ARG A 83 23.73 19.30 5.45
CA ARG A 83 24.71 18.82 6.45
C ARG A 83 25.17 19.92 7.42
N ALA A 84 25.12 21.19 7.02
CA ALA A 84 25.52 22.32 7.85
C ALA A 84 24.45 22.73 8.89
N ASN A 85 23.21 22.27 8.76
CA ASN A 85 22.08 22.74 9.57
C ASN A 85 21.03 21.67 9.85
N ARG A 86 21.47 20.50 10.31
CA ARG A 86 20.59 19.36 10.59
C ARG A 86 19.49 19.63 11.63
N ASN A 87 19.76 20.50 12.60
CA ASN A 87 18.86 20.76 13.72
C ASN A 87 18.05 22.06 13.57
N GLU A 88 18.52 22.98 12.73
CA GLU A 88 17.95 24.33 12.58
C GLU A 88 17.77 24.64 11.09
N PRO A 89 16.62 24.26 10.50
CA PRO A 89 16.40 24.44 9.08
C PRO A 89 16.31 25.92 8.71
N ASP A 90 16.73 26.25 7.49
CA ASP A 90 16.37 27.53 6.88
C ASP A 90 14.91 27.49 6.42
N GLN A 91 14.23 28.63 6.47
CA GLN A 91 12.87 28.76 5.95
C GLN A 91 12.89 29.26 4.51
N LEU A 92 12.12 28.61 3.64
CA LEU A 92 11.91 29.03 2.27
C LEU A 92 10.49 29.59 2.09
N GLU A 93 10.38 30.63 1.27
CA GLU A 93 9.11 31.27 0.91
C GLU A 93 8.82 31.08 -0.57
N TYR A 94 7.60 30.69 -0.91
CA TYR A 94 7.21 30.49 -2.30
C TYR A 94 6.80 31.81 -2.93
N GLY A 95 7.12 32.00 -4.22
CA GLY A 95 6.68 33.19 -4.97
C GLY A 95 7.43 34.47 -4.61
N ASP A 96 8.49 34.38 -3.80
CA ASP A 96 9.33 35.50 -3.38
C ASP A 96 10.41 35.88 -4.43
N LYS A 97 10.44 35.17 -5.57
CA LYS A 97 11.44 35.32 -6.63
C LYS A 97 12.86 34.96 -6.16
N LEU A 98 13.02 33.78 -5.58
CA LEU A 98 14.29 33.17 -5.15
C LEU A 98 14.93 33.82 -3.91
N GLN A 99 14.29 34.80 -3.27
CA GLN A 99 14.97 35.66 -2.29
C GLN A 99 15.35 34.90 -1.04
N SER A 100 14.41 34.19 -0.43
CA SER A 100 14.65 33.31 0.70
C SER A 100 15.73 32.28 0.35
N MET A 101 15.60 31.57 -0.77
CA MET A 101 16.55 30.52 -1.19
C MET A 101 18.00 31.04 -1.30
N LYS A 102 18.21 32.24 -1.85
CA LYS A 102 19.54 32.88 -1.95
C LYS A 102 20.15 33.26 -0.59
N GLN A 103 19.32 33.47 0.42
CA GLN A 103 19.74 33.84 1.78
C GLN A 103 19.95 32.61 2.69
N THR A 104 19.65 31.41 2.20
CA THR A 104 19.81 30.15 2.93
C THR A 104 21.13 29.45 2.62
N ARG A 105 21.35 28.29 3.26
CA ARG A 105 22.46 27.37 2.99
C ARG A 105 22.26 26.48 1.74
N PHE A 106 21.25 26.79 0.90
CA PHE A 106 20.97 26.06 -0.33
C PHE A 106 22.17 26.06 -1.29
N ASN A 107 22.46 24.90 -1.89
CA ASN A 107 23.55 24.76 -2.84
C ASN A 107 23.10 24.02 -4.10
N ALA A 108 23.00 24.73 -5.22
CA ALA A 108 22.49 24.20 -6.48
C ALA A 108 23.35 23.09 -7.12
N SER A 109 24.61 22.94 -6.71
CA SER A 109 25.47 21.82 -7.17
C SER A 109 25.10 20.47 -6.55
N LYS A 110 24.35 20.49 -5.45
CA LYS A 110 23.91 19.30 -4.70
C LYS A 110 22.55 18.80 -5.21
N PRO A 111 22.26 17.49 -5.11
CA PRO A 111 20.93 16.97 -5.44
C PRO A 111 19.88 17.54 -4.48
N LEU A 112 18.63 17.59 -4.93
CA LEU A 112 17.50 18.07 -4.13
C LEU A 112 16.58 16.91 -3.76
N LYS A 113 16.37 16.72 -2.46
CA LYS A 113 15.41 15.78 -1.89
C LYS A 113 14.26 16.55 -1.28
N VAL A 114 13.04 16.06 -1.47
CA VAL A 114 11.85 16.65 -0.87
C VAL A 114 11.11 15.60 -0.09
N VAL A 115 10.73 15.89 1.15
CA VAL A 115 9.90 15.03 1.99
C VAL A 115 8.57 15.70 2.25
N ILE A 116 7.48 14.97 2.00
CA ILE A 116 6.11 15.50 2.08
C ILE A 116 5.25 14.56 2.91
N HIS A 117 4.78 15.01 4.08
CA HIS A 117 3.91 14.23 4.95
C HIS A 117 2.45 14.17 4.45
N GLY A 118 1.66 13.30 5.08
CA GLY A 118 0.26 13.04 4.74
C GLY A 118 -0.78 13.65 5.67
N TYR A 119 -2.01 13.11 5.60
CA TYR A 119 -3.16 13.49 6.43
C TYR A 119 -2.85 13.36 7.92
N LYS A 120 -3.23 14.36 8.72
CA LYS A 120 -2.97 14.43 10.18
C LYS A 120 -1.49 14.27 10.59
N GLY A 121 -0.56 14.25 9.64
CA GLY A 121 0.88 14.18 9.88
C GLY A 121 1.52 15.55 10.10
N SER A 122 2.82 15.55 10.38
CA SER A 122 3.65 16.75 10.44
C SER A 122 5.03 16.50 9.83
N GLY A 123 5.67 17.57 9.34
CA GLY A 123 6.95 17.48 8.64
C GLY A 123 8.19 17.64 9.53
N LYS A 124 8.10 17.53 10.85
CA LYS A 124 9.28 17.80 11.71
C LYS A 124 10.32 16.67 11.59
N ASN A 125 11.49 16.98 11.02
CA ASN A 125 12.69 16.13 10.91
C ASN A 125 12.54 14.76 10.20
N ALA A 126 11.43 14.50 9.53
CA ALA A 126 11.18 13.20 8.89
C ALA A 126 12.20 12.92 7.77
N GLY A 127 13.01 11.86 7.92
CA GLY A 127 13.94 11.36 6.91
C GLY A 127 15.17 12.24 6.63
N VAL A 128 15.30 13.39 7.31
CA VAL A 128 16.40 14.36 7.10
C VAL A 128 17.76 13.71 7.35
N ASP A 129 17.93 13.08 8.52
CA ASP A 129 19.19 12.44 8.87
C ASP A 129 19.53 11.27 7.94
N ALA A 130 18.55 10.45 7.60
CA ALA A 130 18.75 9.32 6.69
C ALA A 130 19.26 9.77 5.31
N PHE A 131 18.70 10.86 4.74
CA PHE A 131 19.20 11.43 3.49
C PHE A 131 20.59 12.04 3.62
N LEU A 132 20.81 12.88 4.64
CA LEU A 132 22.06 13.62 4.81
C LEU A 132 23.24 12.72 5.20
N ASP A 133 22.97 11.59 5.86
CA ASP A 133 23.94 10.53 6.12
C ASP A 133 24.34 9.77 4.87
N LEU A 134 23.40 9.59 3.94
CA LEU A 134 23.64 8.85 2.70
C LEU A 134 24.40 9.70 1.67
N GLU A 135 24.01 10.95 1.48
CA GLU A 135 24.63 11.85 0.51
C GLU A 135 24.59 13.33 0.93
N ASP A 136 25.46 14.16 0.35
CA ASP A 136 25.43 15.60 0.59
C ASP A 136 24.38 16.26 -0.31
N ALA A 137 23.20 16.52 0.24
CA ALA A 137 22.03 17.01 -0.48
C ALA A 137 21.42 18.28 0.14
N ASN A 138 20.60 18.97 -0.65
CA ASN A 138 19.57 19.87 -0.12
C ASN A 138 18.35 19.00 0.20
N VAL A 139 17.85 19.04 1.44
CA VAL A 139 16.64 18.30 1.86
C VAL A 139 15.58 19.32 2.26
N ILE A 140 14.51 19.42 1.48
CA ILE A 140 13.36 20.27 1.77
C ILE A 140 12.27 19.42 2.42
N VAL A 141 11.84 19.78 3.62
CA VAL A 141 10.67 19.18 4.25
C VAL A 141 9.47 20.11 4.14
N VAL A 142 8.38 19.60 3.59
CA VAL A 142 7.13 20.35 3.40
C VAL A 142 6.21 20.08 4.58
N ASN A 143 6.07 21.08 5.46
CA ASN A 143 5.17 21.00 6.60
C ASN A 143 3.87 21.76 6.30
N TRP A 144 2.79 21.02 6.10
CA TRP A 144 1.44 21.55 5.85
C TRP A 144 0.45 21.01 6.88
N ALA A 145 0.92 20.71 8.09
CA ALA A 145 0.17 20.06 9.16
C ALA A 145 -1.18 20.71 9.47
N ARG A 146 -1.30 22.05 9.39
CA ARG A 146 -2.60 22.73 9.62
C ARG A 146 -3.62 22.41 8.52
N GLY A 147 -3.20 22.41 7.26
CA GLY A 147 -4.04 22.03 6.13
C GLY A 147 -4.27 20.52 6.00
N ALA A 148 -3.32 19.70 6.45
CA ALA A 148 -3.46 18.24 6.51
C ALA A 148 -4.30 17.78 7.71
N GLY A 149 -4.41 18.61 8.75
CA GLY A 149 -5.14 18.31 9.98
C GLY A 149 -6.62 18.68 9.96
N SER A 150 -7.11 19.32 8.89
CA SER A 150 -8.54 19.61 8.68
C SER A 150 -9.35 18.33 8.47
N SER A 151 -10.65 18.44 8.21
CA SER A 151 -11.43 17.28 7.76
C SER A 151 -10.86 16.71 6.47
N TYR A 152 -11.05 15.40 6.24
CA TYR A 152 -10.36 14.70 5.16
C TYR A 152 -10.66 15.30 3.77
N GLY A 153 -11.92 15.63 3.48
CA GLY A 153 -12.29 16.27 2.21
C GLY A 153 -11.60 17.62 1.97
N LEU A 154 -11.39 18.42 3.03
CA LEU A 154 -10.62 19.67 2.93
C LEU A 154 -9.13 19.39 2.74
N ALA A 155 -8.56 18.42 3.47
CA ALA A 155 -7.16 18.06 3.32
C ALA A 155 -6.85 17.55 1.91
N VAL A 156 -7.73 16.74 1.34
CA VAL A 156 -7.69 16.32 -0.07
C VAL A 156 -7.67 17.54 -0.98
N SER A 157 -8.55 18.51 -0.76
CA SER A 157 -8.63 19.71 -1.61
C SER A 157 -7.36 20.57 -1.49
N ASN A 158 -6.80 20.68 -0.28
CA ASN A 158 -5.57 21.41 0.01
C ASN A 158 -4.33 20.82 -0.69
N THR A 159 -4.29 19.51 -0.98
CA THR A 159 -3.12 18.88 -1.63
C THR A 159 -2.71 19.55 -2.95
N GLU A 160 -3.67 19.99 -3.77
CA GLU A 160 -3.35 20.68 -5.03
C GLU A 160 -2.72 22.04 -4.76
N LEU A 161 -3.24 22.79 -3.79
CA LEU A 161 -2.71 24.09 -3.42
C LEU A 161 -1.29 23.97 -2.86
N VAL A 162 -1.07 23.05 -1.92
CA VAL A 162 0.26 22.77 -1.36
C VAL A 162 1.22 22.31 -2.45
N GLY A 163 0.75 21.47 -3.39
CA GLY A 163 1.53 21.06 -4.56
C GLY A 163 1.94 22.24 -5.42
N ARG A 164 1.03 23.19 -5.69
CA ARG A 164 1.37 24.39 -6.46
C ARG A 164 2.39 25.28 -5.73
N GLN A 165 2.28 25.43 -4.41
CA GLN A 165 3.27 26.17 -3.60
C GLN A 165 4.65 25.49 -3.68
N LEU A 166 4.71 24.17 -3.49
CA LEU A 166 5.95 23.41 -3.63
C LEU A 166 6.52 23.53 -5.05
N GLY A 167 5.68 23.49 -6.07
CA GLY A 167 6.08 23.66 -7.48
C GLY A 167 6.77 24.99 -7.76
N LEU A 168 6.44 26.06 -7.02
CA LEU A 168 7.13 27.35 -7.08
C LEU A 168 8.51 27.28 -6.39
N ILE A 169 8.62 26.63 -5.23
CA ILE A 169 9.93 26.38 -4.59
C ILE A 169 10.85 25.53 -5.48
N LEU A 170 10.30 24.51 -6.15
CA LEU A 170 11.09 23.68 -7.07
C LEU A 170 11.49 24.44 -8.32
N SER A 171 10.60 25.28 -8.83
CA SER A 171 10.90 26.25 -9.88
C SER A 171 12.09 27.12 -9.50
N ASP A 172 12.10 27.62 -8.26
CA ASP A 172 13.17 28.44 -7.73
C ASP A 172 14.50 27.67 -7.65
N ALA A 173 14.46 26.40 -7.26
CA ALA A 173 15.63 25.51 -7.27
C ALA A 173 16.19 25.28 -8.69
N VAL A 174 15.33 25.16 -9.70
CA VAL A 174 15.76 25.07 -11.11
C VAL A 174 16.43 26.38 -11.53
N ASP A 175 15.84 27.53 -11.19
CA ASP A 175 16.38 28.85 -11.53
C ASP A 175 17.72 29.14 -10.82
N MET A 176 17.95 28.54 -9.66
CA MET A 176 19.25 28.52 -8.97
C MET A 176 20.28 27.58 -9.62
N GLY A 177 19.87 26.71 -10.53
CA GLY A 177 20.74 25.82 -11.30
C GLY A 177 20.65 24.33 -10.95
N VAL A 178 19.71 23.89 -10.10
CA VAL A 178 19.51 22.45 -9.84
C VAL A 178 18.91 21.79 -11.09
N PRO A 179 19.57 20.78 -11.67
CA PRO A 179 18.98 20.03 -12.78
C PRO A 179 17.69 19.33 -12.32
N PRO A 180 16.55 19.43 -13.03
CA PRO A 180 15.31 18.75 -12.66
C PRO A 180 15.49 17.24 -12.47
N ALA A 181 16.37 16.62 -13.27
CA ALA A 181 16.73 15.20 -13.19
C ALA A 181 17.41 14.80 -11.85
N ARG A 182 17.92 15.75 -11.07
CA ARG A 182 18.53 15.54 -9.74
C ARG A 182 17.57 15.85 -8.59
N MET A 183 16.29 16.06 -8.90
CA MET A 183 15.22 16.22 -7.91
C MET A 183 14.56 14.88 -7.62
N HIS A 184 14.42 14.56 -6.33
CA HIS A 184 13.69 13.37 -5.86
C HIS A 184 12.68 13.79 -4.79
N LEU A 185 11.40 13.67 -5.12
CA LEU A 185 10.30 13.99 -4.21
C LEU A 185 9.76 12.70 -3.60
N VAL A 186 9.65 12.65 -2.28
CA VAL A 186 9.13 11.53 -1.51
C VAL A 186 7.88 11.99 -0.77
N GLY A 187 6.73 11.46 -1.19
CA GLY A 187 5.45 11.85 -0.63
C GLY A 187 4.75 10.67 0.03
N PHE A 188 4.37 10.82 1.29
CA PHE A 188 3.60 9.84 2.05
C PHE A 188 2.11 10.16 2.02
N SER A 189 1.24 9.16 1.77
CA SER A 189 -0.22 9.31 1.84
C SER A 189 -0.72 10.45 0.94
N LEU A 190 -1.41 11.47 1.46
CA LEU A 190 -1.79 12.67 0.72
C LEU A 190 -0.58 13.44 0.13
N GLY A 191 0.59 13.35 0.77
CA GLY A 191 1.84 13.95 0.31
C GLY A 191 2.34 13.38 -1.02
N ALA A 192 2.00 12.13 -1.35
CA ALA A 192 2.29 11.56 -2.66
C ALA A 192 1.59 12.35 -3.78
N HIS A 193 0.35 12.77 -3.53
CA HIS A 193 -0.42 13.58 -4.49
C HIS A 193 0.01 15.04 -4.52
N VAL A 194 0.49 15.58 -3.39
CA VAL A 194 1.17 16.89 -3.37
C VAL A 194 2.39 16.88 -4.29
N ALA A 195 3.20 15.80 -4.28
CA ALA A 195 4.34 15.64 -5.18
C ALA A 195 3.94 15.66 -6.66
N GLY A 196 2.90 14.91 -7.04
CA GLY A 196 2.36 14.92 -8.40
C GLY A 196 1.88 16.31 -8.82
N CYS A 197 1.10 16.99 -7.95
CA CYS A 197 0.64 18.36 -8.19
C CYS A 197 1.80 19.37 -8.33
N ALA A 198 2.89 19.19 -7.59
CA ALA A 198 4.07 20.04 -7.71
C ALA A 198 4.79 19.84 -9.05
N SER A 199 4.86 18.60 -9.53
CA SER A 199 5.41 18.30 -10.86
C SER A 199 4.65 19.01 -11.98
N GLU A 200 3.32 19.11 -11.88
CA GLU A 200 2.50 19.83 -12.87
C GLU A 200 2.88 21.31 -13.03
N VAL A 201 3.42 21.95 -11.99
CA VAL A 201 3.96 23.32 -12.10
C VAL A 201 5.26 23.32 -12.90
N LEU A 202 6.16 22.37 -12.65
CA LEU A 202 7.41 22.22 -13.39
C LEU A 202 7.17 21.85 -14.86
N LYS A 203 6.22 20.96 -15.15
CA LYS A 203 5.88 20.53 -16.51
C LYS A 203 5.42 21.70 -17.37
N LYS A 204 4.69 22.66 -16.79
CA LYS A 204 4.30 23.92 -17.48
C LYS A 204 5.49 24.80 -17.87
N ARG A 205 6.63 24.64 -17.19
CA ARG A 205 7.91 25.30 -17.52
C ARG A 205 8.84 24.43 -18.37
N GLY A 206 8.38 23.27 -18.84
CA GLY A 206 9.20 22.33 -19.63
C GLY A 206 10.19 21.52 -18.79
N HIS A 207 9.97 21.41 -17.48
CA HIS A 207 10.83 20.65 -16.57
C HIS A 207 10.10 19.42 -16.02
N LEU A 208 10.86 18.34 -15.80
CA LEU A 208 10.35 17.10 -15.23
C LEU A 208 11.29 16.63 -14.11
N PRO A 209 10.80 16.40 -12.87
CA PRO A 209 11.61 15.83 -11.80
C PRO A 209 12.25 14.50 -12.20
N GLY A 210 13.43 14.24 -11.65
CA GLY A 210 14.14 12.97 -11.84
C GLY A 210 13.32 11.80 -11.30
N ARG A 211 12.82 11.93 -10.08
CA ARG A 211 12.10 10.85 -9.40
C ARG A 211 10.99 11.35 -8.47
N ILE A 212 9.87 10.64 -8.45
CA ILE A 212 8.87 10.75 -7.38
C ILE A 212 8.68 9.37 -6.76
N THR A 213 8.83 9.27 -5.44
CA THR A 213 8.45 8.07 -4.68
C THR A 213 7.15 8.31 -3.94
N GLY A 214 6.11 7.54 -4.27
CA GLY A 214 4.82 7.55 -3.60
C GLY A 214 4.76 6.48 -2.50
N LEU A 215 4.75 6.90 -1.25
CA LEU A 215 4.67 6.00 -0.09
C LEU A 215 3.22 5.87 0.34
N ASP A 216 2.64 4.72 0.02
CA ASP A 216 1.24 4.35 0.16
C ASP A 216 0.26 5.49 -0.16
N PRO A 217 0.20 5.95 -1.44
CA PRO A 217 -0.60 7.11 -1.83
C PRO A 217 -2.07 6.93 -1.45
N ALA A 218 -2.66 7.97 -0.82
CA ALA A 218 -4.00 7.88 -0.25
C ALA A 218 -5.07 7.55 -1.29
N SER A 219 -5.96 6.61 -0.96
CA SER A 219 -6.98 6.10 -1.87
C SER A 219 -8.26 6.93 -1.90
N PRO A 220 -8.89 7.27 -0.75
CA PRO A 220 -10.19 7.94 -0.76
C PRO A 220 -10.13 9.31 -1.47
N PHE A 221 -11.06 9.55 -2.39
CA PHE A 221 -11.12 10.68 -3.36
C PHE A 221 -10.04 10.72 -4.46
N PHE A 222 -9.14 9.74 -4.52
CA PHE A 222 -8.14 9.62 -5.60
C PHE A 222 -8.30 8.35 -6.44
N ARG A 223 -9.19 7.43 -6.03
CA ARG A 223 -9.62 6.29 -6.87
C ARG A 223 -10.30 6.81 -8.13
N HIS A 224 -9.92 6.28 -9.29
CA HIS A 224 -10.50 6.57 -10.61
C HIS A 224 -10.44 8.04 -11.07
N HIS A 225 -10.34 8.24 -12.38
CA HIS A 225 -10.30 9.58 -13.00
C HIS A 225 -11.61 10.37 -12.81
N LEU A 226 -12.71 9.68 -12.47
CA LEU A 226 -14.01 10.29 -12.19
C LEU A 226 -14.01 11.13 -10.90
N PHE A 227 -13.08 10.88 -9.97
CA PHE A 227 -13.00 11.63 -8.72
C PHE A 227 -11.90 12.69 -8.75
N ARG A 228 -10.90 12.59 -9.63
CA ARG A 228 -9.85 13.62 -9.75
C ARG A 228 -9.06 13.47 -11.05
N ASP A 229 -8.84 14.59 -11.73
CA ASP A 229 -8.04 14.64 -12.97
C ASP A 229 -6.60 14.20 -12.71
N LYS A 230 -5.94 13.65 -13.74
CA LYS A 230 -4.54 13.22 -13.67
C LYS A 230 -3.62 14.33 -13.12
N SER A 231 -3.76 15.55 -13.65
CA SER A 231 -2.98 16.72 -13.23
C SER A 231 -3.24 17.23 -11.82
N ARG A 232 -4.03 16.51 -11.02
CA ARG A 232 -4.34 16.85 -9.64
C ARG A 232 -3.96 15.71 -8.71
N LYS A 233 -3.30 14.65 -9.16
CA LYS A 233 -2.91 13.52 -8.33
C LYS A 233 -1.63 12.90 -8.88
N LEU A 234 -1.05 11.98 -8.14
CA LEU A 234 0.15 11.27 -8.61
C LEU A 234 -0.21 10.33 -9.78
N ASP A 235 0.61 10.36 -10.83
CA ASP A 235 0.71 9.30 -11.83
C ASP A 235 2.12 9.23 -12.47
N ALA A 236 2.36 8.17 -13.24
CA ALA A 236 3.64 7.89 -13.88
C ALA A 236 4.19 9.05 -14.73
N SER A 237 3.37 9.94 -15.28
CA SER A 237 3.84 11.08 -16.08
C SER A 237 4.46 12.23 -15.27
N ASP A 238 4.43 12.16 -13.94
CA ASP A 238 4.87 13.25 -13.07
C ASP A 238 6.39 13.28 -12.82
N ALA A 239 7.14 12.26 -13.23
CA ALA A 239 8.60 12.29 -13.16
C ALA A 239 9.21 11.35 -14.20
N ARG A 240 10.53 11.43 -14.41
CA ARG A 240 11.25 10.46 -15.26
C ARG A 240 11.14 9.04 -14.70
N LEU A 241 11.09 8.92 -13.38
CA LEU A 241 10.75 7.70 -12.67
C LEU A 241 9.72 7.99 -11.58
N VAL A 242 8.70 7.15 -11.49
CA VAL A 242 7.70 7.18 -10.42
C VAL A 242 7.66 5.79 -9.83
N ASP A 243 8.10 5.64 -8.60
CA ASP A 243 8.08 4.38 -7.87
C ASP A 243 7.11 4.47 -6.68
N VAL A 244 6.30 3.43 -6.48
CA VAL A 244 5.21 3.45 -5.51
C VAL A 244 5.32 2.25 -4.59
N VAL A 245 5.14 2.48 -3.29
CA VAL A 245 5.13 1.42 -2.28
C VAL A 245 3.72 1.32 -1.71
N HIS A 246 3.02 0.25 -2.04
CA HIS A 246 1.66 -0.03 -1.56
C HIS A 246 1.75 -0.86 -0.28
N THR A 247 1.25 -0.35 0.84
CA THR A 247 1.30 -1.06 2.13
C THR A 247 -0.04 -1.09 2.85
N ASP A 248 -1.08 -0.43 2.36
CA ASP A 248 -2.42 -0.51 2.96
C ASP A 248 -3.53 -0.37 1.91
N GLY A 249 -3.36 -1.07 0.78
CA GLY A 249 -4.33 -1.07 -0.30
C GLY A 249 -5.49 -2.03 -0.04
N SER A 250 -6.70 -1.61 -0.38
CA SER A 250 -7.88 -2.50 -0.46
C SER A 250 -8.64 -2.33 -1.78
N SER A 251 -9.31 -3.40 -2.19
CA SER A 251 -10.34 -3.35 -3.25
C SER A 251 -11.61 -2.65 -2.76
N ASP A 252 -11.90 -2.72 -1.47
CA ASP A 252 -13.12 -2.17 -0.88
C ASP A 252 -12.95 -0.68 -0.62
N PHE A 253 -13.96 0.13 -0.92
CA PHE A 253 -13.88 1.59 -0.76
C PHE A 253 -13.85 2.04 0.71
N SER A 254 -14.32 1.17 1.61
CA SER A 254 -14.42 1.41 3.04
C SER A 254 -13.22 0.96 3.84
N ASP A 255 -12.24 0.31 3.21
CA ASP A 255 -11.09 -0.33 3.87
C ASP A 255 -9.78 0.06 3.17
N GLY A 256 -8.67 0.07 3.92
CA GLY A 256 -7.34 0.46 3.43
C GLY A 256 -7.19 1.95 3.08
N PHE A 257 -6.22 2.61 3.70
CA PHE A 257 -5.92 4.02 3.45
C PHE A 257 -5.23 4.26 2.09
N GLY A 258 -4.47 3.28 1.59
CA GLY A 258 -3.68 3.37 0.37
C GLY A 258 -4.40 2.93 -0.91
N LEU A 259 -3.90 3.37 -2.06
CA LEU A 259 -4.30 2.83 -3.37
C LEU A 259 -3.75 1.40 -3.52
N LEU A 260 -4.57 0.45 -3.98
CA LEU A 260 -4.08 -0.87 -4.43
C LEU A 260 -3.77 -0.90 -5.93
N LYS A 261 -4.31 0.06 -6.69
CA LYS A 261 -4.10 0.16 -8.12
C LYS A 261 -2.67 0.68 -8.40
N PRO A 262 -1.91 0.06 -9.31
CA PRO A 262 -0.63 0.61 -9.76
C PRO A 262 -0.81 2.00 -10.38
N ILE A 263 0.05 2.94 -10.01
CA ILE A 263 0.06 4.32 -10.53
C ILE A 263 1.45 4.81 -10.95
N GLY A 264 2.50 4.03 -10.72
CA GLY A 264 3.88 4.37 -11.08
C GLY A 264 4.39 3.69 -12.35
N HIS A 265 5.68 3.87 -12.57
CA HIS A 265 6.50 3.05 -13.47
C HIS A 265 6.94 1.74 -12.77
N ILE A 266 7.18 1.82 -11.46
CA ILE A 266 7.50 0.70 -10.58
C ILE A 266 6.52 0.72 -9.43
N ASP A 267 5.80 -0.37 -9.19
CA ASP A 267 4.86 -0.47 -8.06
C ASP A 267 5.23 -1.71 -7.23
N PHE A 268 5.59 -1.49 -5.97
CA PHE A 268 5.93 -2.50 -5.00
C PHE A 268 4.74 -2.83 -4.11
N PHE A 269 4.54 -4.13 -3.88
CA PHE A 269 3.48 -4.68 -3.03
C PHE A 269 4.09 -5.54 -1.92
N PRO A 270 4.79 -4.94 -0.94
CA PRO A 270 5.27 -5.65 0.25
C PRO A 270 4.10 -6.36 0.94
N ASN A 271 4.27 -7.66 1.16
CA ASN A 271 3.28 -8.55 1.76
C ASN A 271 1.92 -8.50 1.02
N GLY A 272 1.97 -8.30 -0.30
CA GLY A 272 0.79 -8.19 -1.15
C GLY A 272 0.19 -6.78 -1.23
N GLY A 273 0.79 -5.82 -0.54
CA GLY A 273 0.41 -4.40 -0.52
C GLY A 273 -0.92 -4.11 0.17
N ARG A 274 -1.29 -5.00 1.11
CA ARG A 274 -2.45 -4.89 1.99
C ARG A 274 -1.94 -4.89 3.43
N GLN A 275 -2.44 -5.74 4.31
CA GLN A 275 -2.02 -5.76 5.70
C GLN A 275 -0.55 -6.17 5.89
N GLN A 276 0.20 -5.36 6.64
CA GLN A 276 1.62 -5.57 6.89
C GLN A 276 1.85 -6.43 8.14
N PRO A 277 2.90 -7.27 8.17
CA PRO A 277 3.26 -8.02 9.36
C PRO A 277 3.45 -7.11 10.57
N GLY A 278 2.93 -7.55 11.73
CA GLY A 278 2.96 -6.79 12.98
C GLY A 278 1.82 -5.78 13.15
N CYS A 279 1.06 -5.47 12.10
CA CYS A 279 -0.07 -4.55 12.16
C CYS A 279 -1.39 -5.28 12.44
N LYS A 280 -2.25 -4.68 13.25
CA LYS A 280 -3.60 -5.18 13.60
C LYS A 280 -4.67 -4.17 13.15
N ASP A 281 -4.60 -3.75 11.89
CA ASP A 281 -5.51 -2.73 11.37
C ASP A 281 -6.97 -3.22 11.49
N ILE A 282 -7.85 -2.28 11.83
CA ILE A 282 -9.27 -2.54 12.05
C ILE A 282 -9.97 -2.50 10.68
N LYS A 283 -10.74 -3.53 10.32
CA LYS A 283 -11.55 -3.54 9.10
C LYS A 283 -12.53 -2.37 9.11
N HIS A 284 -12.71 -1.73 7.95
CA HIS A 284 -13.49 -0.50 7.79
C HIS A 284 -12.88 0.77 8.42
N SER A 285 -11.55 0.76 8.65
CA SER A 285 -10.80 1.88 9.25
C SER A 285 -11.05 3.21 8.55
N VAL A 286 -11.22 3.23 7.23
CA VAL A 286 -11.48 4.45 6.45
C VAL A 286 -12.83 5.06 6.81
N VAL A 287 -13.89 4.25 6.92
CA VAL A 287 -15.22 4.75 7.31
C VAL A 287 -15.22 5.19 8.77
N VAL A 288 -14.61 4.40 9.66
CA VAL A 288 -14.56 4.71 11.09
C VAL A 288 -13.76 5.98 11.36
N SER A 289 -12.62 6.18 10.69
CA SER A 289 -11.81 7.39 10.82
C SER A 289 -12.45 8.64 10.20
N HIS A 290 -13.31 8.49 9.20
CA HIS A 290 -14.12 9.60 8.68
C HIS A 290 -15.33 9.94 9.56
N LEU A 291 -15.82 9.00 10.36
CA LEU A 291 -16.94 9.22 11.30
C LEU A 291 -16.46 9.69 12.68
N ASN A 292 -15.24 9.32 13.09
CA ASN A 292 -14.59 9.74 14.33
C ASN A 292 -13.17 10.27 14.03
N GLU A 293 -13.07 11.51 13.53
CA GLU A 293 -11.81 12.13 13.07
C GLU A 293 -10.72 12.24 14.16
N ASP A 294 -11.08 12.12 15.44
CA ASP A 294 -10.17 12.14 16.60
C ASP A 294 -9.54 10.76 16.92
N SER A 295 -9.92 9.70 16.19
CA SER A 295 -9.51 8.32 16.47
C SER A 295 -8.35 7.79 15.61
N LEU A 296 -7.69 8.63 14.80
CA LEU A 296 -6.55 8.19 13.98
C LEU A 296 -5.28 8.01 14.83
N ASP A 297 -5.13 6.83 15.42
CA ASP A 297 -3.91 6.38 16.07
C ASP A 297 -3.00 5.59 15.09
N ILE A 298 -1.69 5.55 15.35
CA ILE A 298 -0.71 4.79 14.57
C ILE A 298 -1.04 3.28 14.55
N ASN A 299 -1.75 2.79 15.56
CA ASN A 299 -2.23 1.41 15.60
C ASN A 299 -3.37 1.13 14.60
N ILE A 300 -4.11 2.17 14.20
CA ILE A 300 -5.20 2.09 13.21
C ILE A 300 -4.66 2.28 11.78
N ALA A 301 -3.56 3.01 11.62
CA ALA A 301 -2.89 3.27 10.34
C ALA A 301 -1.53 2.56 10.23
N CYS A 302 -1.33 1.45 10.95
CA CYS A 302 -0.01 0.79 11.06
C CYS A 302 0.50 0.32 9.69
N SER A 303 -0.36 -0.36 8.93
CA SER A 303 -0.03 -0.79 7.57
C SER A 303 0.23 0.40 6.63
N HIS A 304 -0.51 1.50 6.80
CA HIS A 304 -0.32 2.71 6.00
C HIS A 304 1.07 3.32 6.22
N VAL A 305 1.43 3.55 7.49
CA VAL A 305 2.72 4.15 7.89
C VAL A 305 3.90 3.22 7.59
N ARG A 306 3.68 1.90 7.45
CA ARG A 306 4.75 0.94 7.11
C ARG A 306 5.53 1.35 5.85
N SER A 307 4.88 1.93 4.83
CA SER A 307 5.56 2.40 3.61
C SER A 307 6.70 3.38 3.91
N TRP A 308 6.51 4.29 4.87
CA TRP A 308 7.54 5.22 5.33
C TRP A 308 8.72 4.47 5.97
N PHE A 309 8.44 3.57 6.92
CA PHE A 309 9.49 2.83 7.61
C PHE A 309 10.30 1.93 6.66
N LEU A 310 9.66 1.30 5.68
CA LEU A 310 10.38 0.51 4.66
C LEU A 310 11.30 1.40 3.81
N PHE A 311 10.81 2.57 3.40
CA PHE A 311 11.63 3.52 2.63
C PHE A 311 12.80 4.07 3.46
N GLU A 312 12.57 4.46 4.70
CA GLU A 312 13.60 4.98 5.59
C GLU A 312 14.68 3.91 5.89
N GLU A 313 14.28 2.67 6.17
CA GLU A 313 15.23 1.57 6.35
C GLU A 313 16.02 1.29 5.06
N SER A 314 15.40 1.42 3.89
CA SER A 314 16.10 1.28 2.61
C SER A 314 17.17 2.34 2.38
N LEU A 315 17.02 3.57 2.92
CA LEU A 315 18.08 4.58 2.87
C LEU A 315 19.30 4.14 3.69
N VAL A 316 19.04 3.65 4.91
CA VAL A 316 20.08 3.19 5.83
C VAL A 316 20.81 1.96 5.27
N SER A 317 20.09 1.05 4.60
CA SER A 317 20.70 -0.15 4.00
C SER A 317 21.69 0.20 2.88
N GLN A 318 21.45 1.29 2.12
CA GLN A 318 22.35 1.71 1.04
C GLN A 318 23.69 2.29 1.52
N LYS A 319 23.78 2.77 2.76
CA LYS A 319 25.05 3.28 3.34
C LYS A 319 26.10 2.18 3.50
N ARG A 320 25.68 0.91 3.59
CA ARG A 320 26.59 -0.24 3.78
C ARG A 320 27.30 -0.56 2.45
N SER A 321 28.51 -0.02 2.29
CA SER A 321 29.27 0.04 1.04
C SER A 321 29.70 -1.29 0.40
N ASN A 322 29.43 -2.45 1.00
CA ASN A 322 29.98 -3.73 0.54
C ASN A 322 28.96 -4.67 -0.13
N ASN A 323 27.73 -4.22 -0.42
CA ASN A 323 26.64 -5.11 -0.87
C ASN A 323 26.24 -6.19 0.16
N GLU A 324 26.95 -6.25 1.30
CA GLU A 324 26.77 -7.11 2.45
C GLU A 324 25.75 -6.47 3.39
N GLY A 325 24.61 -7.12 3.52
CA GLY A 325 23.54 -6.63 4.38
C GLY A 325 22.17 -7.06 3.91
N CYS A 326 21.22 -6.85 4.80
CA CYS A 326 19.82 -7.12 4.58
C CYS A 326 19.24 -6.08 3.60
N LYS A 327 18.52 -6.57 2.58
CA LYS A 327 17.95 -5.76 1.50
C LYS A 327 16.51 -6.13 1.23
N PHE A 328 15.75 -5.19 0.66
CA PHE A 328 14.36 -5.42 0.26
C PHE A 328 14.28 -6.07 -1.12
N HIS A 329 14.67 -7.34 -1.19
CA HIS A 329 14.64 -8.10 -2.43
C HIS A 329 13.21 -8.34 -2.92
N SER A 330 12.88 -7.72 -4.04
CA SER A 330 11.60 -7.91 -4.71
C SER A 330 11.69 -8.94 -5.85
N TRP A 331 10.53 -9.34 -6.38
CA TRP A 331 10.42 -10.18 -7.57
C TRP A 331 9.09 -9.94 -8.30
N PRO A 332 9.05 -10.14 -9.63
CA PRO A 332 7.80 -10.04 -10.38
C PRO A 332 6.87 -11.22 -10.07
N CYS A 333 5.56 -10.99 -10.19
CA CYS A 333 4.56 -12.06 -10.04
C CYS A 333 3.53 -11.92 -11.17
N LYS A 334 3.64 -12.76 -12.22
CA LYS A 334 2.88 -12.65 -13.50
C LYS A 334 1.36 -12.56 -13.30
N ARG A 335 0.83 -13.33 -12.34
CA ARG A 335 -0.60 -13.39 -11.98
C ARG A 335 -0.97 -12.49 -10.79
N ARG A 336 -0.10 -11.55 -10.45
CA ARG A 336 -0.30 -10.49 -9.44
C ARG A 336 -0.61 -11.05 -8.05
N TYR A 337 -1.39 -10.28 -7.28
CA TYR A 337 -1.71 -10.50 -5.88
C TYR A 337 -2.19 -11.93 -5.54
N GLY A 338 -3.09 -12.51 -6.34
CA GLY A 338 -3.64 -13.84 -6.05
C GLY A 338 -2.57 -14.93 -6.02
N SER A 339 -1.59 -14.88 -6.93
CA SER A 339 -0.48 -15.83 -6.95
C SER A 339 0.58 -15.54 -5.89
N PHE A 340 0.78 -14.27 -5.52
CA PHE A 340 1.62 -13.94 -4.37
C PHE A 340 1.02 -14.49 -3.07
N GLN A 341 -0.27 -14.25 -2.83
CA GLN A 341 -0.97 -14.74 -1.64
C GLN A 341 -1.03 -16.28 -1.60
N ALA A 342 -1.18 -16.94 -2.75
CA ALA A 342 -1.12 -18.38 -2.87
C ALA A 342 0.31 -18.95 -2.79
N GLY A 343 1.34 -18.11 -2.64
CA GLY A 343 2.75 -18.50 -2.59
C GLY A 343 3.28 -19.16 -3.87
N SER A 344 2.60 -18.99 -5.01
CA SER A 344 2.92 -19.68 -6.25
C SER A 344 3.92 -18.96 -7.14
N CYS A 345 4.24 -17.69 -6.88
CA CYS A 345 5.30 -16.96 -7.58
C CYS A 345 6.62 -16.89 -6.78
N PHE A 346 6.92 -17.96 -6.06
CA PHE A 346 8.17 -18.16 -5.34
C PHE A 346 8.62 -19.63 -5.52
N PRO A 347 9.91 -19.95 -5.66
CA PRO A 347 10.97 -19.00 -5.98
C PRO A 347 10.67 -18.33 -7.34
N PRO A 348 11.22 -17.14 -7.62
CA PRO A 348 10.96 -16.48 -8.89
C PRO A 348 11.46 -17.34 -10.06
N GLU A 349 10.59 -17.56 -11.05
CA GLU A 349 10.92 -18.30 -12.27
C GLU A 349 11.95 -17.56 -13.14
N ASP A 350 11.91 -16.23 -13.11
CA ASP A 350 12.72 -15.36 -13.98
C ASP A 350 13.96 -14.85 -13.22
N SER A 351 15.13 -14.98 -13.85
CA SER A 351 16.43 -14.48 -13.36
C SER A 351 16.62 -12.96 -13.52
N ILE A 352 15.52 -12.21 -13.69
CA ILE A 352 15.57 -10.75 -13.82
C ILE A 352 16.06 -10.17 -12.49
N ALA A 353 17.08 -9.31 -12.57
CA ALA A 353 17.52 -8.47 -11.46
C ALA A 353 16.42 -7.45 -11.12
N ALA A 354 15.44 -7.89 -10.34
CA ALA A 354 14.33 -7.06 -9.89
C ALA A 354 14.85 -5.89 -9.03
N PRO A 355 14.23 -4.69 -9.11
CA PRO A 355 14.64 -3.55 -8.31
C PRO A 355 14.44 -3.83 -6.82
N GLU A 356 15.29 -3.22 -5.99
CA GLU A 356 15.10 -3.21 -4.54
C GLU A 356 13.98 -2.22 -4.19
N LEU A 357 13.12 -2.57 -3.23
CA LEU A 357 12.14 -1.60 -2.72
C LEU A 357 12.88 -0.41 -2.05
N GLY A 358 12.39 0.80 -2.31
CA GLY A 358 12.85 2.01 -1.63
C GLY A 358 13.93 2.75 -2.41
N TYR A 359 14.98 3.24 -1.73
CA TYR A 359 15.91 4.21 -2.34
C TYR A 359 16.64 3.68 -3.57
N ALA A 360 16.92 2.37 -3.67
CA ALA A 360 17.58 1.76 -4.83
C ALA A 360 16.63 1.26 -5.94
N ALA A 361 15.35 1.65 -5.92
CA ALA A 361 14.36 1.23 -6.91
C ALA A 361 14.67 1.69 -8.35
N ASP A 362 15.51 2.70 -8.52
CA ASP A 362 15.96 3.21 -9.82
C ASP A 362 16.98 2.30 -10.52
N ARG A 363 17.42 1.21 -9.87
CA ARG A 363 18.43 0.26 -10.38
C ARG A 363 17.85 -1.01 -11.00
N GLY A 364 16.66 -0.95 -11.59
CA GLY A 364 16.02 -2.13 -12.17
C GLY A 364 14.95 -1.83 -13.22
N PRO A 365 14.38 -2.87 -13.82
CA PRO A 365 13.31 -2.71 -14.81
C PRO A 365 12.02 -2.15 -14.19
N GLN A 366 11.21 -1.53 -15.04
CA GLN A 366 9.87 -1.08 -14.72
C GLN A 366 8.92 -2.27 -14.59
N GLY A 367 7.93 -2.20 -13.71
CA GLY A 367 6.97 -3.28 -13.51
C GLY A 367 6.33 -3.34 -12.14
N LEU A 368 5.65 -4.46 -11.89
CA LEU A 368 4.98 -4.75 -10.63
C LEU A 368 5.80 -5.77 -9.85
N TYR A 369 6.14 -5.44 -8.61
CA TYR A 369 7.02 -6.24 -7.80
C TYR A 369 6.39 -6.57 -6.45
N TYR A 370 6.66 -7.77 -5.98
CA TYR A 370 6.21 -8.28 -4.69
C TYR A 370 7.42 -8.63 -3.85
N LEU A 371 7.25 -8.58 -2.54
CA LEU A 371 8.27 -8.96 -1.57
C LEU A 371 7.63 -9.30 -0.24
N ALA A 372 8.33 -10.04 0.60
CA ALA A 372 7.97 -10.22 2.00
C ALA A 372 8.82 -9.33 2.88
N THR A 373 8.26 -8.84 3.99
CA THR A 373 9.00 -8.11 5.03
C THR A 373 8.75 -8.74 6.39
N ARG A 374 9.59 -8.43 7.37
CA ARG A 374 9.41 -8.82 8.77
C ARG A 374 8.33 -7.95 9.42
N SER A 375 7.88 -8.36 10.60
CA SER A 375 6.94 -7.59 11.44
C SER A 375 7.60 -6.47 12.25
N GLU A 376 8.91 -6.53 12.42
CA GLU A 376 9.70 -5.66 13.29
C GLU A 376 11.01 -5.26 12.59
N PRO A 377 11.58 -4.09 12.93
CA PRO A 377 12.88 -3.67 12.42
C PRO A 377 14.02 -4.67 12.73
N PRO A 378 15.05 -4.77 11.89
CA PRO A 378 15.02 -4.37 10.49
C PRO A 378 13.92 -5.13 9.73
N TYR A 379 13.05 -4.43 9.01
CA TYR A 379 11.94 -5.00 8.25
C TYR A 379 12.39 -5.82 7.04
N CYS A 380 13.57 -5.52 6.49
CA CYS A 380 14.15 -6.38 5.48
C CYS A 380 14.42 -7.78 6.06
N GLY A 381 14.52 -8.78 5.20
CA GLY A 381 14.84 -10.13 5.64
C GLY A 381 15.10 -11.05 4.46
N LEU A 382 15.35 -12.31 4.77
CA LEU A 382 15.50 -13.35 3.75
C LEU A 382 14.14 -13.94 3.41
N PRO A 383 13.64 -13.80 2.18
CA PRO A 383 12.39 -14.39 1.78
C PRO A 383 12.46 -15.91 1.81
N LEU A 384 11.53 -16.54 2.52
CA LEU A 384 11.34 -17.98 2.60
C LEU A 384 9.89 -18.31 2.21
N ARG A 385 9.69 -19.46 1.56
CA ARG A 385 8.37 -20.06 1.35
C ARG A 385 8.28 -21.35 2.14
N ALA A 386 7.25 -21.46 2.95
CA ALA A 386 6.85 -22.73 3.56
C ALA A 386 5.75 -23.37 2.72
N SER A 387 5.75 -24.70 2.66
CA SER A 387 4.76 -25.50 1.95
C SER A 387 4.32 -26.71 2.77
N VAL A 388 3.03 -27.05 2.67
CA VAL A 388 2.41 -28.21 3.30
C VAL A 388 1.68 -29.01 2.23
N LYS A 389 2.10 -30.25 2.02
CA LYS A 389 1.44 -31.23 1.15
C LYS A 389 0.53 -32.09 2.00
N ILE A 390 -0.78 -31.98 1.79
CA ILE A 390 -1.77 -32.77 2.54
C ILE A 390 -1.78 -34.20 2.00
N ALA A 391 -1.91 -35.17 2.90
CA ALA A 391 -2.06 -36.57 2.54
C ALA A 391 -3.40 -36.84 1.83
N ASP A 392 -3.45 -37.91 1.02
CA ASP A 392 -4.70 -38.35 0.41
C ASP A 392 -5.59 -39.05 1.44
N SER A 393 -6.56 -38.31 2.01
CA SER A 393 -7.60 -38.86 2.86
C SER A 393 -8.99 -38.78 2.21
N GLU A 394 -9.90 -39.68 2.57
CA GLU A 394 -11.30 -39.59 2.16
C GLU A 394 -12.00 -38.37 2.84
N PRO A 395 -12.96 -37.71 2.19
CA PRO A 395 -13.75 -36.64 2.82
C PRO A 395 -14.54 -37.12 4.06
N PRO A 396 -14.82 -36.27 5.06
CA PRO A 396 -14.58 -34.82 5.11
C PRO A 396 -13.14 -34.46 5.52
N ARG A 397 -12.50 -33.61 4.72
CA ARG A 397 -11.14 -33.13 5.01
C ARG A 397 -11.20 -31.86 5.88
N PRO A 398 -10.41 -31.77 6.96
CA PRO A 398 -10.45 -30.63 7.85
C PRO A 398 -9.94 -29.37 7.15
N ARG A 399 -10.64 -28.25 7.34
CA ARG A 399 -10.24 -26.92 6.87
C ARG A 399 -9.67 -26.14 8.03
N GLY A 400 -8.55 -25.48 7.81
CA GLY A 400 -7.90 -24.74 8.89
C GLY A 400 -6.61 -24.09 8.49
N VAL A 401 -5.88 -23.67 9.51
CA VAL A 401 -4.59 -23.00 9.36
C VAL A 401 -3.52 -23.87 9.99
N VAL A 402 -2.56 -24.30 9.17
CA VAL A 402 -1.31 -24.88 9.67
C VAL A 402 -0.38 -23.74 10.04
N THR A 403 -0.03 -23.65 11.32
CA THR A 403 0.97 -22.70 11.81
C THR A 403 2.31 -23.42 11.89
N LEU A 404 3.26 -23.03 11.05
CA LEU A 404 4.65 -23.50 11.09
C LEU A 404 5.53 -22.38 11.62
N ALA A 405 6.27 -22.62 12.69
CA ALA A 405 7.20 -21.65 13.26
C ALA A 405 8.63 -22.17 13.18
N LEU A 406 9.48 -21.48 12.41
CA LEU A 406 10.91 -21.73 12.38
C LEU A 406 11.59 -20.98 13.52
N VAL A 407 12.49 -21.66 14.22
CA VAL A 407 13.28 -21.06 15.29
C VAL A 407 14.76 -21.21 14.94
N ASN A 408 15.47 -20.09 14.86
CA ASN A 408 16.90 -20.08 14.59
C ASN A 408 17.55 -18.84 15.21
N ASN A 409 18.66 -19.01 15.93
CA ASN A 409 19.39 -17.94 16.64
C ASN A 409 18.48 -16.99 17.44
N ALA A 410 17.57 -17.55 18.26
CA ALA A 410 16.56 -16.82 19.03
C ALA A 410 15.54 -16.00 18.20
N THR A 411 15.58 -16.07 16.87
CA THR A 411 14.59 -15.47 16.00
C THR A 411 13.52 -16.49 15.62
N ARG A 412 12.25 -16.04 15.60
CA ARG A 412 11.10 -16.87 15.26
C ARG A 412 10.43 -16.34 14.01
N THR A 413 10.30 -17.18 12.98
CA THR A 413 9.56 -16.86 11.75
C THR A 413 8.32 -17.73 11.67
N VAL A 414 7.14 -17.12 11.70
CA VAL A 414 5.86 -17.84 11.75
C VAL A 414 5.14 -17.75 10.41
N PHE A 415 4.87 -18.91 9.82
CA PHE A 415 4.06 -19.11 8.63
C PHE A 415 2.65 -19.54 9.04
N LYS A 416 1.64 -18.98 8.38
CA LYS A 416 0.23 -19.33 8.56
C LYS A 416 -0.31 -19.81 7.22
N ILE A 417 -0.27 -21.11 7.03
CA ILE A 417 -0.63 -21.76 5.76
C ILE A 417 -2.10 -22.12 5.83
N ILE A 418 -2.91 -21.46 4.99
CA ILE A 418 -4.35 -21.70 4.92
C ILE A 418 -4.57 -22.96 4.08
N CYS A 419 -5.05 -24.02 4.71
CA CYS A 419 -5.36 -25.30 4.10
C CYS A 419 -6.87 -25.37 3.83
N ASP A 420 -7.28 -24.86 2.66
CA ASP A 420 -8.67 -24.90 2.21
C ASP A 420 -8.76 -25.41 0.76
N GLN A 421 -9.23 -26.64 0.60
CA GLN A 421 -9.35 -27.30 -0.71
C GLN A 421 -10.53 -26.77 -1.54
N SER A 422 -11.49 -26.05 -0.96
CA SER A 422 -12.58 -25.43 -1.72
C SER A 422 -12.10 -24.32 -2.67
N THR A 423 -10.90 -23.81 -2.42
CA THR A 423 -10.24 -22.80 -3.26
C THR A 423 -9.51 -23.41 -4.47
N LEU A 424 -9.44 -24.74 -4.56
CA LEU A 424 -8.83 -25.45 -5.69
C LEU A 424 -9.85 -25.67 -6.81
N PRO A 425 -9.44 -25.58 -8.10
CA PRO A 425 -10.34 -25.83 -9.21
C PRO A 425 -10.93 -27.25 -9.17
N PRO A 426 -12.16 -27.47 -9.66
CA PRO A 426 -12.81 -28.77 -9.62
C PRO A 426 -11.99 -29.87 -10.30
N LEU A 427 -11.80 -30.98 -9.59
CA LEU A 427 -11.07 -32.18 -10.02
C LEU A 427 -11.60 -32.81 -11.32
N SER A 428 -12.81 -32.45 -11.76
CA SER A 428 -13.41 -32.94 -13.00
C SER A 428 -12.85 -32.30 -14.28
N SER A 429 -11.96 -31.31 -14.18
CA SER A 429 -11.33 -30.64 -15.34
C SER A 429 -9.94 -31.17 -15.71
N LEU A 430 -9.35 -32.07 -14.91
CA LEU A 430 -8.04 -32.65 -15.14
C LEU A 430 -8.20 -34.12 -15.54
N ASN A 431 -8.13 -34.37 -16.85
CA ASN A 431 -8.27 -35.69 -17.48
C ASN A 431 -7.08 -36.64 -17.23
N ASN A 432 -6.47 -36.62 -16.04
CA ASN A 432 -5.31 -37.44 -15.74
C ASN A 432 -5.43 -38.03 -14.33
N ARG A 433 -5.45 -39.37 -14.24
CA ARG A 433 -5.57 -40.17 -13.00
C ARG A 433 -4.39 -40.04 -12.02
N ASN A 434 -3.50 -39.08 -12.22
CA ASN A 434 -2.47 -38.67 -11.25
C ASN A 434 -2.87 -37.30 -10.70
N VAL A 435 -3.85 -37.28 -9.80
CA VAL A 435 -4.22 -36.05 -9.08
C VAL A 435 -3.04 -35.73 -8.15
N ALA A 436 -2.23 -34.74 -8.51
CA ALA A 436 -1.19 -34.26 -7.61
C ALA A 436 -1.85 -33.77 -6.32
N GLN A 437 -1.50 -34.40 -5.20
CA GLN A 437 -1.97 -34.00 -3.87
C GLN A 437 -1.84 -32.48 -3.65
N PRO A 438 -2.83 -31.84 -3.02
CA PRO A 438 -2.84 -30.40 -2.87
C PRO A 438 -1.72 -29.94 -1.95
N THR A 439 -0.95 -28.95 -2.42
CA THR A 439 0.12 -28.30 -1.66
C THR A 439 -0.26 -26.84 -1.43
N PHE A 440 -0.17 -26.40 -0.18
CA PHE A 440 -0.47 -25.03 0.26
C PHE A 440 0.80 -24.32 0.67
N TYR A 441 0.82 -22.99 0.57
CA TYR A 441 2.03 -22.20 0.74
C TYR A 441 1.79 -20.95 1.60
N ASP A 442 2.87 -20.45 2.19
CA ASP A 442 2.94 -19.10 2.76
C ASP A 442 4.36 -18.55 2.56
N ILE A 443 4.49 -17.25 2.33
CA ILE A 443 5.77 -16.56 2.14
C ILE A 443 5.99 -15.60 3.30
N LYS A 444 7.19 -15.61 3.88
CA LYS A 444 7.61 -14.70 4.95
C LYS A 444 9.04 -14.25 4.74
N ALA A 445 9.41 -13.14 5.37
CA ALA A 445 10.82 -12.76 5.51
C ALA A 445 11.33 -13.24 6.86
N ALA A 446 12.37 -14.06 6.85
CA ALA A 446 13.11 -14.45 8.04
C ALA A 446 14.19 -13.42 8.38
N ASN A 447 14.69 -13.46 9.62
CA ASN A 447 15.83 -12.62 10.01
C ASN A 447 17.04 -12.90 9.11
N TYR A 448 17.67 -11.85 8.60
CA TYR A 448 18.78 -11.98 7.65
C TYR A 448 19.99 -12.67 8.26
N GLU A 449 20.43 -12.26 9.45
CA GLU A 449 21.65 -12.79 10.08
C GLU A 449 21.51 -14.29 10.36
N GLY A 450 20.37 -14.72 10.91
CA GLY A 450 20.12 -16.13 11.22
C GLY A 450 20.13 -17.05 10.00
N PHE A 451 19.70 -16.57 8.82
CA PHE A 451 19.55 -17.38 7.61
C PHE A 451 20.53 -17.01 6.49
N SER A 452 21.49 -16.13 6.77
CA SER A 452 22.45 -15.63 5.77
C SER A 452 23.38 -16.73 5.24
N THR A 453 23.73 -17.68 6.11
CA THR A 453 24.53 -18.88 5.83
C THR A 453 23.63 -20.08 5.52
N LEU A 454 24.14 -21.02 4.71
CA LEU A 454 23.45 -22.29 4.48
C LEU A 454 23.38 -23.08 5.80
N LEU A 455 22.21 -23.60 6.11
CA LEU A 455 21.95 -24.42 7.30
C LEU A 455 21.73 -25.87 6.85
N ASP A 456 22.25 -26.85 7.60
CA ASP A 456 22.04 -28.26 7.27
C ASP A 456 20.63 -28.75 7.68
N ARG A 457 20.12 -28.18 8.78
CA ARG A 457 18.81 -28.50 9.36
C ARG A 457 18.11 -27.24 9.87
N LEU A 458 16.77 -27.28 9.88
CA LEU A 458 15.93 -26.26 10.50
C LEU A 458 15.04 -26.93 11.55
N GLU A 459 15.05 -26.39 12.76
CA GLU A 459 14.08 -26.76 13.78
C GLU A 459 12.80 -25.95 13.59
N ALA A 460 11.66 -26.66 13.59
CA ALA A 460 10.36 -26.08 13.39
C ALA A 460 9.36 -26.60 14.41
N THR A 461 8.41 -25.77 14.82
CA THR A 461 7.19 -26.25 15.49
C THR A 461 6.00 -26.12 14.56
N VAL A 462 5.10 -27.10 14.61
CA VAL A 462 3.90 -27.13 13.78
C VAL A 462 2.65 -27.40 14.63
N LYS A 463 1.55 -26.75 14.28
CA LYS A 463 0.22 -27.02 14.83
C LYS A 463 -0.86 -26.72 13.80
N PHE A 464 -2.05 -27.24 14.02
CA PHE A 464 -3.21 -27.03 13.16
C PHE A 464 -4.40 -26.51 13.95
N ASP A 465 -4.96 -25.40 13.48
CA ASP A 465 -6.15 -24.77 14.05
C ASP A 465 -7.30 -24.87 13.03
N VAL A 466 -8.36 -25.63 13.38
CA VAL A 466 -9.56 -25.80 12.53
C VAL A 466 -10.32 -24.47 12.42
N THR A 467 -10.64 -24.05 11.20
CA THR A 467 -11.60 -22.97 10.95
C THR A 467 -13.00 -23.56 10.87
N VAL A 468 -13.79 -23.39 11.93
CA VAL A 468 -15.19 -23.83 11.96
C VAL A 468 -15.97 -22.98 10.96
N VAL A 469 -16.57 -23.62 9.95
CA VAL A 469 -17.64 -22.99 9.17
C VAL A 469 -18.88 -22.97 10.07
N ALA A 470 -18.96 -21.97 10.94
CA ALA A 470 -20.18 -21.64 11.64
C ALA A 470 -20.86 -20.52 10.85
N GLU A 471 -21.89 -20.86 10.08
CA GLU A 471 -23.23 -20.22 10.18
C GLU A 471 -24.22 -20.64 9.08
N ASP A 472 -23.79 -21.20 7.92
CA ASP A 472 -24.74 -21.49 6.82
C ASP A 472 -25.34 -22.91 6.80
N GLU A 473 -24.79 -23.89 7.54
CA GLU A 473 -25.32 -25.28 7.56
C GLU A 473 -26.12 -25.64 8.84
N ALA A 474 -26.16 -24.76 9.83
CA ALA A 474 -26.96 -24.98 11.04
C ALA A 474 -28.48 -24.82 10.80
N ALA A 475 -28.89 -24.35 9.61
CA ALA A 475 -30.30 -24.21 9.23
C ALA A 475 -30.98 -25.54 8.84
N ALA A 476 -30.24 -26.65 8.72
CA ALA A 476 -30.76 -27.92 8.20
C ALA A 476 -30.95 -29.04 9.24
N GLY A 477 -30.74 -28.81 10.53
CA GLY A 477 -31.02 -29.81 11.59
C GLY A 477 -30.23 -31.12 11.49
N ALA A 478 -29.22 -31.19 10.61
CA ALA A 478 -28.34 -32.34 10.47
C ALA A 478 -27.21 -32.26 11.50
N ALA A 479 -26.92 -33.38 12.19
CA ALA A 479 -25.73 -33.49 13.03
C ALA A 479 -24.50 -33.23 12.16
N LEU A 480 -23.69 -32.22 12.55
CA LEU A 480 -22.40 -31.97 11.89
C LEU A 480 -21.55 -33.25 11.98
N PRO A 481 -20.97 -33.74 10.86
CA PRO A 481 -20.07 -34.89 10.92
C PRO A 481 -18.91 -34.57 11.88
N PRO A 482 -18.34 -35.58 12.57
CA PRO A 482 -17.19 -35.38 13.42
C PRO A 482 -16.06 -34.75 12.60
N VAL A 483 -15.74 -33.49 12.88
CA VAL A 483 -14.65 -32.79 12.22
C VAL A 483 -13.37 -33.36 12.80
N ASP A 484 -12.56 -34.00 11.96
CA ASP A 484 -11.25 -34.47 12.38
C ASP A 484 -10.42 -33.27 12.87
N GLU A 485 -10.02 -33.28 14.14
CA GLU A 485 -9.29 -32.16 14.75
C GLU A 485 -7.83 -32.10 14.28
N ALA A 486 -7.39 -33.08 13.50
CA ALA A 486 -6.06 -33.18 12.95
C ALA A 486 -6.07 -33.20 11.42
N ILE A 487 -5.09 -32.51 10.82
CA ILE A 487 -4.80 -32.58 9.40
C ILE A 487 -3.67 -33.58 9.15
N TYR A 488 -3.83 -34.45 8.16
CA TYR A 488 -2.79 -35.40 7.77
C TYR A 488 -1.93 -34.81 6.65
N VAL A 489 -0.61 -34.81 6.85
CA VAL A 489 0.35 -34.23 5.89
C VAL A 489 1.40 -35.24 5.50
N ASP A 490 1.76 -35.25 4.21
CA ASP A 490 2.83 -36.12 3.69
C ASP A 490 4.19 -35.41 3.67
N ARG A 491 4.17 -34.08 3.54
CA ARG A 491 5.40 -33.29 3.45
C ARG A 491 5.22 -31.89 3.97
N ILE A 492 6.21 -31.44 4.75
CA ILE A 492 6.41 -30.03 5.08
C ILE A 492 7.77 -29.63 4.51
N ALA A 493 7.82 -28.52 3.79
CA ALA A 493 9.07 -28.01 3.25
C ALA A 493 9.19 -26.50 3.39
N VAL A 494 10.40 -26.03 3.59
CA VAL A 494 10.79 -24.62 3.55
C VAL A 494 11.84 -24.46 2.48
N GLU A 495 11.76 -23.40 1.70
CA GLU A 495 12.73 -23.11 0.64
C GLU A 495 13.03 -21.61 0.57
N ASP A 496 14.23 -21.29 0.11
CA ASP A 496 14.70 -19.93 -0.09
C ASP A 496 14.77 -19.55 -1.58
N ARG A 497 15.16 -18.30 -1.86
CA ARG A 497 15.35 -17.82 -3.24
C ARG A 497 16.60 -18.35 -3.94
N ARG A 498 17.52 -18.98 -3.20
CA ARG A 498 18.79 -19.52 -3.71
C ARG A 498 18.64 -20.96 -4.18
N GLY A 499 17.44 -21.54 -4.03
CA GLY A 499 17.13 -22.92 -4.42
C GLY A 499 17.39 -23.94 -3.31
N ASN A 500 17.75 -23.48 -2.10
CA ASN A 500 17.90 -24.37 -0.95
C ASN A 500 16.52 -24.77 -0.44
N SER A 501 16.37 -26.02 0.00
CA SER A 501 15.09 -26.52 0.50
C SER A 501 15.27 -27.56 1.59
N TRP A 502 14.63 -27.30 2.73
CA TRP A 502 14.61 -28.17 3.90
C TRP A 502 13.25 -28.84 4.01
N ARG A 503 13.24 -30.17 4.16
CA ARG A 503 12.03 -30.98 4.09
C ARG A 503 11.93 -31.91 5.29
N PHE A 504 10.71 -32.15 5.71
CA PHE A 504 10.30 -33.27 6.55
C PHE A 504 9.29 -34.06 5.72
N CYS A 505 9.48 -35.38 5.68
CA CYS A 505 8.60 -36.30 5.01
C CYS A 505 8.21 -37.41 5.97
N GLY A 506 6.91 -37.61 6.10
CA GLY A 506 6.31 -38.65 6.91
C GLY A 506 4.96 -38.96 6.30
N GLU A 507 4.72 -40.23 6.00
CA GLU A 507 3.42 -40.65 5.45
C GLU A 507 2.33 -40.42 6.49
N ASN A 508 1.28 -39.68 6.12
CA ASN A 508 0.12 -39.42 6.99
C ASN A 508 0.48 -38.87 8.39
N LEU A 509 1.40 -37.91 8.49
CA LEU A 509 1.67 -37.25 9.78
C LEU A 509 0.42 -36.49 10.25
N ALA A 510 -0.13 -36.88 11.40
CA ALA A 510 -1.28 -36.22 12.01
C ALA A 510 -0.84 -34.96 12.79
N ILE A 511 -1.29 -33.78 12.34
CA ILE A 511 -1.05 -32.50 12.99
C ILE A 511 -2.35 -31.96 13.58
N GLY A 512 -2.43 -31.89 14.90
CA GLY A 512 -3.58 -31.31 15.62
C GLY A 512 -3.27 -29.96 16.28
N LYS A 513 -4.12 -29.57 17.23
CA LYS A 513 -4.00 -28.30 17.99
C LYS A 513 -2.73 -28.19 18.85
N LYS A 514 -2.18 -29.32 19.31
CA LYS A 514 -0.95 -29.34 20.13
C LYS A 514 0.28 -29.11 19.25
N GLU A 515 1.17 -28.23 19.67
CA GLU A 515 2.44 -28.00 18.99
C GLU A 515 3.29 -29.27 18.99
N GLN A 516 3.79 -29.64 17.80
CA GLN A 516 4.74 -30.72 17.57
C GLN A 516 6.05 -30.14 17.04
N THR A 517 7.18 -30.71 17.44
CA THR A 517 8.50 -30.29 16.94
C THR A 517 8.92 -31.18 15.78
N LEU A 518 9.44 -30.57 14.72
CA LEU A 518 9.92 -31.22 13.50
C LEU A 518 11.30 -30.68 13.15
N THR A 519 12.18 -31.57 12.71
CA THR A 519 13.47 -31.20 12.12
C THR A 519 13.37 -31.33 10.61
N LEU A 520 13.51 -30.22 9.90
CA LEU A 520 13.58 -30.18 8.43
C LEU A 520 15.03 -30.31 8.00
N THR A 521 15.33 -31.15 7.01
CA THR A 521 16.70 -31.39 6.52
C THR A 521 16.79 -31.18 5.02
N ASN A 522 17.99 -30.93 4.48
CA ASN A 522 18.17 -30.73 3.04
C ASN A 522 18.17 -32.05 2.23
N SER A 523 17.84 -33.19 2.85
CA SER A 523 17.73 -34.46 2.12
C SER A 523 16.49 -34.49 1.23
N ALA A 524 16.57 -35.30 0.18
CA ALA A 524 15.43 -35.60 -0.66
C ALA A 524 14.42 -36.48 0.09
N CYS A 525 13.15 -36.25 -0.25
CA CYS A 525 12.11 -37.25 -0.16
C CYS A 525 11.91 -37.79 -1.58
#